data_AF-A0A816Q203-F1
#
_entry.id   AF-A0A816Q203-F1
#
_cell.length_a   1.000
_cell.length_b   1.000
_cell.length_c   1.000
_cell.angle_alpha   90.00
_cell.angle_beta   90.00
_cell.angle_gamma   90.00
#
_symmetry.space_group_name_H-M   'P 1'
#
loop_
_entity.id
_entity.type
_entity.pdbx_description
1 polymer ?
#
loop_
_entity_poly.entity_id
_entity_poly.type
_entity_poly.pdbx_seq_one_letter_code
_entity_poly.pdbx_strand_id
1 'polypeptide(L)'
;MTSSSTSSARFPRISTHGVPTRCWCGKGITTFGSSTAENRYRRFYQCEIARDRKTENHLFKWIDEALIEVIRMVDVKHKRVAQGITMFEERVMEKVKSEMVRVEHEMSEKLKEKVDLEFARVSQEMKQKLKIATVAMVVVGAIVGIWTSLSA
;
A
#
# COMPACT_ATOMS: atom_id res chain seq x y z
N MET A 1 -18.27 59.98 2.68
CA MET A 1 -19.27 58.90 2.56
C MET A 1 -18.58 57.62 2.99
N THR A 2 -18.98 57.08 4.14
CA THR A 2 -18.38 55.91 4.78
C THR A 2 -18.79 54.62 4.07
N SER A 3 -17.82 53.91 3.53
CA SER A 3 -18.00 52.59 2.92
C SER A 3 -17.98 51.51 4.00
N SER A 4 -19.14 50.95 4.34
CA SER A 4 -19.24 49.81 5.25
C SER A 4 -19.08 48.52 4.45
N SER A 5 -17.93 47.87 4.55
CA SER A 5 -17.68 46.53 4.01
C SER A 5 -18.35 45.49 4.92
N THR A 6 -19.55 45.03 4.57
CA THR A 6 -20.15 43.85 5.18
C THR A 6 -19.48 42.60 4.59
N SER A 7 -18.59 42.01 5.39
CA SER A 7 -17.99 40.70 5.13
C SER A 7 -19.08 39.63 5.12
N SER A 8 -19.52 39.20 3.92
CA SER A 8 -20.35 38.01 3.77
C SER A 8 -19.57 36.78 4.24
N ALA A 9 -19.80 36.40 5.49
CA ALA A 9 -19.34 35.13 6.03
C ALA A 9 -19.87 34.01 5.13
N ARG A 10 -18.95 33.32 4.44
CA ARG A 10 -19.27 32.13 3.65
C ARG A 10 -19.78 31.07 4.62
N PHE A 11 -21.10 30.91 4.71
CA PHE A 11 -21.69 29.81 5.45
C PHE A 11 -21.14 28.49 4.88
N PRO A 12 -20.63 27.57 5.72
CA PRO A 12 -20.21 26.26 5.26
C PRO A 12 -21.39 25.59 4.57
N ARG A 13 -21.18 25.08 3.35
CA ARG A 13 -22.13 24.23 2.64
C ARG A 13 -22.70 23.24 3.64
N ILE A 14 -24.01 23.31 3.87
CA ILE A 14 -24.77 22.36 4.70
C ILE A 14 -24.33 20.97 4.24
N SER A 15 -23.65 20.23 5.13
CA SER A 15 -23.32 18.83 4.87
C SER A 15 -24.63 18.13 4.49
N THR A 16 -24.71 17.57 3.29
CA THR A 16 -25.92 16.89 2.81
C THR A 16 -26.22 15.62 3.62
N HIS A 17 -25.32 15.23 4.52
CA HIS A 17 -25.38 14.01 5.30
C HIS A 17 -24.99 14.28 6.76
N GLY A 18 -25.80 13.77 7.69
CA GLY A 18 -25.60 13.95 9.12
C GLY A 18 -26.13 15.28 9.65
N VAL A 19 -25.57 15.74 10.77
CA VAL A 19 -25.92 16.99 11.45
C VAL A 19 -24.68 17.87 11.50
N PRO A 20 -24.73 19.13 11.03
CA PRO A 20 -23.59 20.03 11.07
C PRO A 20 -23.23 20.38 12.52
N THR A 21 -22.01 20.87 12.75
CA THR A 21 -21.56 21.27 14.09
C THR A 21 -22.15 22.61 14.55
N ARG A 22 -22.60 23.45 13.61
CA ARG A 22 -23.25 24.74 13.87
C ARG A 22 -24.44 24.93 12.94
N CYS A 23 -25.47 25.63 13.43
CA CYS A 23 -26.59 26.05 12.60
C CYS A 23 -26.15 27.16 11.63
N TRP A 24 -26.91 27.38 10.56
CA TRP A 24 -26.66 28.46 9.60
C TRP A 24 -26.64 29.85 10.26
N CYS A 25 -27.27 30.05 11.42
CA CYS A 25 -27.20 31.31 12.19
C CYS A 25 -25.90 31.46 13.01
N GLY A 26 -24.97 30.50 12.92
CA GLY A 26 -23.68 30.49 13.63
C GLY A 26 -23.73 29.95 15.07
N LYS A 27 -24.93 29.74 15.63
CA LYS A 27 -25.12 29.18 16.97
C LYS A 27 -24.94 27.66 17.01
N GLY A 28 -24.72 27.15 18.21
CA GLY A 28 -24.53 25.72 18.45
C GLY A 28 -25.81 24.93 18.17
N ILE A 29 -25.63 23.62 18.07
CA ILE A 29 -26.70 22.63 17.96
C ILE A 29 -26.66 21.79 19.23
N THR A 30 -27.81 21.65 19.88
CA THR A 30 -27.98 20.95 21.15
C THR A 30 -29.04 19.85 21.00
N THR A 31 -28.96 18.85 21.86
CA THR A 31 -29.91 17.74 21.91
C THR A 31 -31.07 18.05 22.85
N PHE A 32 -32.29 17.82 22.39
CA PHE A 32 -33.52 17.96 23.17
C PHE A 32 -34.34 16.68 23.14
N GLY A 33 -35.20 16.50 24.14
CA GLY A 33 -36.21 15.44 24.19
C GLY A 33 -37.57 15.97 23.76
N SER A 34 -38.27 15.22 22.91
CA SER A 34 -39.63 15.54 22.49
C SER A 34 -40.63 15.23 23.60
N SER A 35 -41.47 16.22 23.89
CA SER A 35 -42.57 16.16 24.84
C SER A 35 -43.94 15.92 24.17
N THR A 36 -43.98 15.78 22.83
CA THR A 36 -45.24 15.56 22.11
C THR A 36 -45.80 14.18 22.41
N ALA A 37 -47.13 14.03 22.41
CA ALA A 37 -47.80 12.79 22.77
C ALA A 37 -47.39 11.61 21.87
N GLU A 38 -47.16 11.88 20.58
CA GLU A 38 -46.79 10.89 19.56
C GLU A 38 -45.29 10.52 19.62
N ASN A 39 -44.41 11.48 19.93
CA ASN A 39 -42.96 11.28 19.92
C ASN A 39 -42.37 11.44 21.32
N ARG A 40 -43.04 10.95 22.38
CA ARG A 40 -42.54 11.08 23.75
C ARG A 40 -41.16 10.45 23.88
N TYR A 41 -40.25 11.16 24.56
CA TYR A 41 -38.86 10.74 24.82
C TYR A 41 -37.96 10.62 23.59
N ARG A 42 -38.48 10.75 22.36
CA ARG A 42 -37.65 10.76 21.15
C ARG A 42 -36.75 11.99 21.17
N ARG A 43 -35.47 11.82 20.86
CA ARG A 43 -34.46 12.91 20.93
C ARG A 43 -34.19 13.49 19.56
N PHE A 44 -33.96 14.81 19.51
CA PHE A 44 -33.62 15.52 18.28
C PHE A 44 -32.50 16.55 18.52
N TYR A 45 -31.77 16.85 17.46
CA TYR A 45 -30.84 17.97 17.38
C TYR A 45 -31.60 19.23 16.98
N GLN A 46 -31.36 20.34 17.68
CA GLN A 46 -31.93 21.64 17.35
C GLN A 46 -30.92 22.77 17.62
N CYS A 47 -31.02 23.86 16.88
CA CYS A 47 -30.26 25.07 17.18
C CYS A 47 -30.66 25.68 18.54
N GLU A 48 -29.67 26.12 19.31
CA GLU A 48 -29.85 26.74 20.65
C GLU A 48 -30.89 27.86 20.69
N ILE A 49 -30.93 28.72 19.67
CA ILE A 49 -31.81 29.90 19.62
C ILE A 49 -33.15 29.64 18.91
N ALA A 50 -33.37 28.42 18.39
CA ALA A 50 -34.57 28.10 17.62
C ALA A 50 -35.86 28.29 18.42
N ARG A 51 -35.79 28.04 19.74
CA ARG A 51 -36.94 28.20 20.65
C ARG A 51 -37.32 29.67 20.84
N ASP A 52 -36.33 30.55 20.86
CA ASP A 52 -36.51 31.98 21.08
C ASP A 52 -36.88 32.70 19.77
N ARG A 53 -36.39 32.19 18.63
CA ARG A 53 -36.65 32.72 17.29
C ARG A 53 -37.52 31.81 16.44
N LYS A 54 -38.76 31.59 16.89
CA LYS A 54 -39.71 30.67 16.23
C LYS A 54 -40.06 31.04 14.78
N THR A 55 -39.86 32.29 14.39
CA THR A 55 -40.13 32.78 13.02
C THR A 55 -39.00 32.44 12.04
N GLU A 56 -37.83 32.06 12.54
CA GLU A 56 -36.67 31.68 11.73
C GLU A 56 -36.59 30.15 11.61
N ASN A 57 -36.37 29.67 10.39
CA ASN A 57 -36.22 28.23 10.12
C ASN A 57 -34.82 27.76 10.53
N HIS A 58 -34.65 27.45 11.81
CA HIS A 58 -33.41 26.87 12.34
C HIS A 58 -33.34 25.34 12.17
N LEU A 59 -32.13 24.80 12.32
CA LEU A 59 -31.91 23.36 12.22
C LEU A 59 -32.77 22.59 13.25
N PHE A 60 -33.47 21.58 12.76
CA PHE A 60 -34.15 20.54 13.53
C PHE A 60 -33.94 19.20 12.81
N LYS A 61 -33.52 18.17 13.54
CA LYS A 61 -33.36 16.82 12.97
C LYS A 61 -33.44 15.74 14.05
N TRP A 62 -34.17 14.67 13.79
CA TRP A 62 -34.22 13.53 14.72
C TRP A 62 -32.87 12.81 14.79
N ILE A 63 -32.48 12.38 16.00
CA ILE A 63 -31.16 11.76 16.22
C ILE A 63 -31.03 10.43 15.47
N ASP A 64 -32.08 9.61 15.51
CA ASP A 64 -32.13 8.31 14.83
C ASP A 64 -32.00 8.45 13.31
N GLU A 65 -32.70 9.42 12.71
CA GLU A 65 -32.58 9.73 11.28
C GLU A 65 -31.18 10.22 10.91
N ALA A 66 -30.63 11.14 11.71
CA ALA A 66 -29.26 11.62 11.53
C ALA A 66 -28.23 10.49 11.64
N LEU A 67 -28.41 9.57 12.59
CA LEU A 67 -27.52 8.43 12.78
C LEU A 67 -27.58 7.46 11.59
N ILE A 68 -28.78 7.17 11.07
CA ILE A 68 -28.95 6.31 9.89
C ILE A 68 -28.20 6.89 8.68
N GLU A 69 -28.28 8.19 8.45
CA GLU A 69 -27.52 8.83 7.36
C GLU A 69 -26.00 8.72 7.55
N VAL A 70 -25.51 8.92 8.78
CA VAL A 70 -24.09 8.78 9.10
C VAL A 70 -23.65 7.33 8.89
N ILE A 71 -24.44 6.34 9.34
CA ILE A 71 -24.16 4.91 9.13
C ILE A 71 -24.06 4.60 7.63
N ARG A 72 -25.03 5.05 6.83
CA ARG A 72 -25.00 4.86 5.37
C ARG A 72 -23.76 5.48 4.73
N MET A 73 -23.37 6.69 5.15
CA MET A 73 -22.15 7.33 4.65
C MET A 73 -20.90 6.54 5.05
N VAL A 74 -20.83 6.08 6.29
CA VAL A 74 -19.71 5.30 6.80
C VAL A 74 -19.61 3.98 6.02
N ASP A 75 -20.72 3.31 5.73
CA ASP A 75 -20.74 2.09 4.89
C ASP A 75 -20.19 2.37 3.48
N VAL A 76 -20.61 3.46 2.84
CA VAL A 76 -20.08 3.86 1.52
C VAL A 76 -18.57 4.14 1.58
N LYS A 77 -18.09 4.85 2.60
CA LYS A 77 -16.66 5.13 2.79
C LYS A 77 -15.88 3.85 3.07
N HIS A 78 -16.43 2.96 3.90
CA HIS A 78 -15.83 1.68 4.24
C HIS A 78 -15.66 0.81 2.99
N LYS A 79 -16.69 0.71 2.16
CA LYS A 79 -16.63 0.01 0.86
C LYS A 79 -15.55 0.57 -0.06
N ARG A 80 -15.42 1.90 -0.16
CA ARG A 80 -14.37 2.55 -0.96
C ARG A 80 -12.97 2.24 -0.44
N VAL A 81 -12.78 2.28 0.88
CA VAL A 81 -11.49 1.94 1.51
C VAL A 81 -11.16 0.47 1.28
N ALA A 82 -12.11 -0.44 1.47
CA ALA A 82 -11.92 -1.87 1.22
C ALA A 82 -11.51 -2.14 -0.24
N GLN A 83 -12.20 -1.54 -1.22
CA GLN A 83 -11.82 -1.61 -2.64
C GLN A 83 -10.43 -1.02 -2.91
N GLY A 84 -10.08 0.07 -2.23
CA GLY A 84 -8.74 0.66 -2.34
C GLY A 84 -7.63 -0.27 -1.85
N ILE A 85 -7.88 -1.01 -0.77
CA ILE A 85 -6.95 -2.02 -0.22
C ILE A 85 -6.78 -3.17 -1.21
N THR A 86 -7.86 -3.75 -1.73
CA THR A 86 -7.75 -4.88 -2.68
C THR A 86 -6.98 -4.50 -3.94
N MET A 87 -7.26 -3.33 -4.54
CA MET A 87 -6.50 -2.85 -5.70
C MET A 87 -5.02 -2.53 -5.37
N PHE A 88 -4.72 -2.18 -4.12
CA PHE A 88 -3.34 -1.97 -3.69
C PHE A 88 -2.61 -3.31 -3.54
N GLU A 89 -3.24 -4.29 -2.91
CA GLU A 89 -2.71 -5.66 -2.75
C GLU A 89 -2.38 -6.29 -4.11
N GLU A 90 -3.29 -6.19 -5.08
CA GLU A 90 -3.08 -6.68 -6.45
C GLU A 90 -1.85 -6.02 -7.11
N ARG A 91 -1.75 -4.69 -7.02
CA ARG A 91 -0.61 -3.95 -7.60
C ARG A 91 0.72 -4.29 -6.94
N VAL A 92 0.72 -4.47 -5.61
CA VAL A 92 1.93 -4.87 -4.88
C VAL A 92 2.33 -6.28 -5.27
N MET A 93 1.37 -7.21 -5.33
CA MET A 93 1.63 -8.60 -5.70
C MET A 93 2.22 -8.71 -7.11
N GLU A 94 1.66 -8.00 -8.09
CA GLU A 94 2.21 -7.97 -9.45
C GLU A 94 3.62 -7.39 -9.51
N LYS A 95 3.88 -6.29 -8.78
CA LYS A 95 5.21 -5.70 -8.72
C LYS A 95 6.23 -6.64 -8.06
N VAL A 96 5.85 -7.28 -6.96
CA VAL A 96 6.70 -8.26 -6.26
C VAL A 96 7.00 -9.45 -7.16
N LYS A 97 6.00 -9.97 -7.88
CA LYS A 97 6.18 -11.08 -8.83
C LYS A 97 7.12 -10.70 -9.97
N SER A 98 6.95 -9.51 -10.55
CA SER A 98 7.83 -9.01 -11.61
C SER A 98 9.28 -8.84 -11.14
N GLU A 99 9.49 -8.26 -9.96
CA GLU A 99 10.82 -8.12 -9.36
C GLU A 99 11.43 -9.48 -9.02
N MET A 100 10.64 -10.45 -8.52
CA MET A 100 11.11 -11.81 -8.24
C MET A 100 11.64 -12.49 -9.50
N VAL A 101 10.90 -12.43 -10.61
CA VAL A 101 11.34 -12.98 -11.91
C VAL A 101 12.61 -12.28 -12.38
N ARG A 102 12.70 -10.96 -12.24
CA ARG A 102 13.89 -10.19 -12.64
C ARG A 102 15.13 -10.59 -11.81
N VAL A 103 14.98 -10.68 -10.50
CA VAL A 103 16.06 -11.09 -9.58
C VAL A 103 16.48 -12.54 -9.83
N GLU A 104 15.53 -13.45 -10.07
CA GLU A 104 15.81 -14.84 -10.40
C GLU A 104 16.59 -14.95 -11.72
N HIS A 105 16.18 -14.20 -12.74
CA HIS A 105 16.89 -14.16 -14.03
C HIS A 105 18.32 -13.61 -13.87
N GLU A 106 18.48 -12.48 -13.18
CA GLU A 106 19.80 -11.89 -12.93
C GLU A 106 20.71 -12.83 -12.13
N MET A 107 20.16 -13.51 -11.12
CA MET A 107 20.90 -14.50 -10.32
C MET A 107 21.31 -15.70 -11.17
N SER A 108 20.42 -16.19 -12.05
CA SER A 108 20.71 -17.32 -12.95
C SER A 108 21.82 -16.98 -13.94
N GLU A 109 21.79 -15.79 -14.55
CA GLU A 109 22.84 -15.35 -15.46
C GLU A 109 24.20 -15.18 -14.75
N LYS A 110 24.22 -14.53 -13.58
CA LYS A 110 25.45 -14.43 -12.77
C LYS A 110 25.97 -15.80 -12.32
N LEU A 111 25.08 -16.75 -12.07
CA LEU A 111 25.46 -18.10 -11.68
C LEU A 111 26.09 -18.84 -12.86
N LYS A 112 25.50 -18.75 -14.07
CA LYS A 112 26.07 -19.33 -15.29
C LYS A 112 27.45 -18.76 -15.59
N GLU A 113 27.59 -17.43 -15.54
CA GLU A 113 28.88 -16.76 -15.78
C GLU A 113 29.98 -17.26 -14.83
N LYS A 114 29.65 -17.39 -13.53
CA LYS A 114 30.58 -17.94 -12.54
C LYS A 114 30.91 -19.41 -12.79
N VAL A 115 29.93 -20.22 -13.17
CA VAL A 115 30.13 -21.65 -13.49
C VAL A 115 31.03 -21.80 -14.72
N ASP A 116 30.82 -21.01 -15.77
CA ASP A 116 31.63 -21.03 -16.99
C ASP A 116 33.07 -20.60 -16.70
N LEU A 117 33.26 -19.58 -15.86
CA LEU A 117 34.57 -19.13 -15.41
C LEU A 117 35.33 -20.21 -14.64
N GLU A 118 34.67 -20.85 -13.67
CA GLU A 118 35.26 -21.95 -12.88
C GLU A 118 35.55 -23.18 -13.76
N PHE A 119 34.66 -23.51 -14.69
CA PHE A 119 34.88 -24.60 -15.65
C PHE A 119 36.10 -24.34 -16.54
N ALA A 120 36.26 -23.10 -17.03
CA ALA A 120 37.42 -22.70 -17.82
C ALA A 120 38.73 -22.82 -17.00
N ARG A 121 38.71 -22.39 -15.73
CA ARG A 121 39.84 -22.50 -14.81
C ARG A 121 40.21 -23.96 -14.55
N VAL A 122 39.25 -24.82 -14.22
CA VAL A 122 39.48 -26.25 -14.00
C VAL A 122 39.99 -26.92 -15.27
N SER A 123 39.45 -26.59 -16.45
CA SER A 123 39.93 -27.10 -17.74
C SER A 123 41.40 -26.75 -17.99
N GLN A 124 41.82 -25.53 -17.67
CA GLN A 124 43.22 -25.11 -17.79
C GLN A 124 44.13 -25.88 -16.82
N GLU A 125 43.74 -26.00 -15.56
CA GLU A 125 44.50 -26.77 -14.57
C GLU A 125 44.65 -28.24 -15.00
N MET A 126 43.59 -28.85 -15.55
CA MET A 126 43.63 -30.22 -16.07
C MET A 126 44.54 -30.35 -17.29
N LYS A 127 44.49 -29.40 -18.25
CA LYS A 127 45.42 -29.38 -19.39
C LYS A 127 46.87 -29.26 -18.94
N GLN A 128 47.16 -28.44 -17.93
CA GLN A 128 48.51 -28.29 -17.38
C GLN A 128 48.96 -29.58 -16.69
N LYS A 129 48.12 -30.19 -15.85
CA LYS A 129 48.41 -31.48 -15.21
C LYS A 129 48.65 -32.59 -16.25
N LEU A 130 47.84 -32.64 -17.31
CA LEU A 130 48.01 -33.61 -18.40
C LEU A 130 49.34 -33.41 -19.12
N LYS A 131 49.71 -32.17 -19.49
CA LYS A 131 51.02 -31.87 -20.11
C LYS A 131 52.18 -32.35 -19.24
N ILE A 132 52.14 -32.09 -17.94
CA ILE A 132 53.17 -32.53 -16.98
C ILE A 132 53.24 -34.06 -16.93
N ALA A 133 52.10 -34.74 -16.82
CA ALA A 133 52.04 -36.20 -16.80
C ALA A 133 52.57 -36.85 -18.08
N THR A 134 52.27 -36.28 -19.26
CA THR A 134 52.77 -36.78 -20.55
C THR A 134 54.30 -36.67 -20.63
N VAL A 135 54.88 -35.55 -20.22
CA VAL A 135 56.34 -35.37 -20.20
C VAL A 135 56.99 -36.36 -19.23
N ALA A 136 56.43 -36.52 -18.02
CA ALA A 136 56.93 -37.48 -17.04
C ALA A 136 56.93 -38.92 -17.58
N MET A 137 55.86 -39.34 -18.28
CA MET A 137 55.76 -40.66 -18.91
C MET A 137 56.83 -40.89 -19.99
N VAL A 138 57.11 -39.90 -20.84
CA VAL A 138 58.16 -40.00 -21.88
C VAL A 138 59.54 -40.14 -21.26
N VAL A 139 59.84 -39.38 -20.20
CA VAL A 139 61.13 -39.45 -19.49
C VAL A 139 61.33 -40.83 -18.86
N VAL A 140 60.31 -41.36 -18.17
CA VAL A 140 60.36 -42.70 -17.58
C VAL A 140 60.57 -43.76 -18.67
N GLY A 141 59.86 -43.66 -19.79
CA GLY A 141 60.02 -44.57 -20.92
C GLY A 141 61.43 -44.55 -21.52
N ALA A 142 62.03 -43.37 -21.68
CA ALA A 142 63.40 -43.22 -22.18
C ALA A 142 64.43 -43.86 -21.24
N ILE A 143 64.30 -43.63 -19.92
CA ILE A 143 65.19 -44.20 -18.90
C ILE A 143 65.13 -45.73 -18.94
N VAL A 144 63.92 -46.30 -18.98
CA VAL A 144 63.72 -47.76 -19.05
C VAL A 144 64.31 -48.32 -20.35
N GLY A 145 64.07 -47.67 -21.49
CA GLY A 145 64.63 -48.09 -22.78
C GLY A 145 66.15 -48.18 -22.75
N ILE A 146 66.83 -47.13 -22.26
CA ILE A 146 68.29 -47.09 -22.11
C ILE A 146 68.76 -48.23 -21.19
N TRP A 147 68.11 -48.43 -20.05
CA TRP A 147 68.45 -49.51 -19.11
C TRP A 147 68.35 -50.90 -19.73
N THR A 148 67.27 -51.17 -20.47
CA THR A 148 67.07 -52.46 -21.16
C THR A 148 68.13 -52.70 -22.23
N SER A 149 68.54 -51.67 -22.97
CA SER A 149 69.61 -51.80 -23.98
C SER A 149 71.01 -51.98 -23.39
N LEU A 150 71.26 -51.53 -22.16
CA LEU A 150 72.52 -51.75 -21.45
C LEU A 150 72.58 -53.13 -20.77
N SER A 151 71.43 -53.73 -20.52
CA SER A 151 71.29 -55.01 -19.80
C SER A 151 71.09 -56.21 -20.73
N ALA A 152 70.95 -55.97 -22.04
CA ALA A 152 70.82 -56.96 -23.10
C ALA A 152 72.14 -57.10 -23.87
#